data_AF-K1Q0E5-F1
#
_entry.id   AF-K1Q0E5-F1
#
_cell.length_a   1.000
_cell.length_b   1.000
_cell.length_c   1.000
_cell.angle_alpha   90.00
_cell.angle_beta   90.00
_cell.angle_gamma   90.00
#
_symmetry.space_group_name_H-M   'P 1'
#
loop_
_entity.id
_entity.type
_entity.pdbx_description
1 polymer ?
#
loop_
_entity_poly.entity_id
_entity_poly.type
_entity_poly.pdbx_seq_one_letter_code
_entity_poly.pdbx_strand_id
1 'polypeptide(L)'
;MVKALFKLLWDVGLSRLAKMLGFCSPKAQLSCQNATDHHKSWQIIQIFLFSFSFELLQQYVDYARIQQEFPTADGYFQWIPHRPEMHRFLSDAVFGYCLALHVFRAGIRRNNSDAINVAKARFAPLFFGLSMPFYMETFFRDSVLRTKCPPELLNFLKKHESYSVSGNDCKGEGGDFVLESFNRNVKRLLPSGLPNEQGWIRACRNVERLAKVNEYMVNILGISDSTDPEYSYMYGIKNEILQFRSIIKESKMVDSDSTEGLCGEKLAAEFCNFHEVCMKNFKDYAEEVSKTHSLQKRLKPKPIIISKKQQIISENYLSFTKEELKTKIEEHSMGDTKKKEWQKIKKGKKEGIINFLKDLQKE
;
A
#
# COMPACT_ATOMS: atom_id res chain seq x y z
N MET A 1 -0.79 4.43 -0.23
CA MET A 1 -0.53 3.16 0.49
C MET A 1 -0.64 1.95 -0.44
N VAL A 2 -1.80 1.63 -1.02
CA VAL A 2 -1.97 0.47 -1.95
C VAL A 2 -0.88 0.43 -3.04
N LYS A 3 -0.67 1.51 -3.80
CA LYS A 3 0.38 1.57 -4.83
C LYS A 3 1.79 1.28 -4.31
N ALA A 4 2.10 1.67 -3.07
CA ALA A 4 3.39 1.39 -2.45
C ALA A 4 3.55 -0.11 -2.15
N LEU A 5 2.50 -0.77 -1.64
CA LEU A 5 2.50 -2.23 -1.45
C LEU A 5 2.62 -2.98 -2.76
N PHE A 6 1.91 -2.55 -3.80
CA PHE A 6 2.03 -3.17 -5.12
C PHE A 6 3.45 -3.04 -5.66
N LYS A 7 4.07 -1.86 -5.55
CA LYS A 7 5.47 -1.64 -5.94
C LYS A 7 6.44 -2.51 -5.13
N LEU A 8 6.20 -2.67 -3.82
CA LEU A 8 7.05 -3.49 -2.93
C LEU A 8 6.95 -4.99 -3.27
N LEU A 9 5.73 -5.50 -3.41
CA LEU A 9 5.43 -6.93 -3.38
C LEU A 9 5.25 -7.55 -4.76
N TRP A 10 5.35 -6.75 -5.84
CA TRP A 10 5.14 -7.23 -7.21
C TRP A 10 6.02 -8.43 -7.57
N ASP A 11 7.33 -8.25 -7.41
CA ASP A 11 8.34 -9.26 -7.76
C ASP A 11 8.45 -10.35 -6.69
N VAL A 12 7.99 -10.07 -5.47
CA VAL A 12 7.96 -11.02 -4.34
C VAL A 12 6.87 -12.08 -4.55
N GLY A 13 5.66 -11.67 -4.92
CA GLY A 13 4.56 -12.62 -5.07
C GLY A 13 3.24 -12.08 -5.62
N LEU A 14 3.03 -10.76 -5.63
CA LEU A 14 1.79 -10.19 -6.17
C LEU A 14 1.61 -10.45 -7.66
N SER A 15 2.69 -10.53 -8.45
CA SER A 15 2.60 -10.89 -9.86
C SER A 15 2.09 -12.33 -10.06
N ARG A 16 2.47 -13.27 -9.18
CA ARG A 16 1.96 -14.65 -9.18
C ARG A 16 0.49 -14.69 -8.78
N LEU A 17 0.12 -13.95 -7.73
CA LEU A 17 -1.27 -13.81 -7.31
C LEU A 17 -2.14 -13.19 -8.40
N ALA A 18 -1.65 -12.16 -9.08
CA ALA A 18 -2.36 -11.53 -10.20
C ALA A 18 -2.62 -12.54 -11.32
N LYS A 19 -1.62 -13.36 -11.69
CA LYS A 19 -1.80 -14.44 -12.67
C LYS A 19 -2.85 -15.47 -12.22
N MET A 20 -2.84 -15.87 -10.95
CA MET A 20 -3.85 -16.78 -10.37
C MET A 20 -5.26 -16.22 -10.51
N LEU A 21 -5.42 -14.91 -10.34
CA LEU A 21 -6.70 -14.19 -10.47
C LEU A 21 -7.06 -13.83 -11.92
N GLY A 22 -6.33 -14.35 -12.92
CA GLY A 22 -6.64 -14.17 -14.34
C GLY A 22 -5.97 -12.98 -15.04
N PHE A 23 -5.10 -12.23 -14.36
CA PHE A 23 -4.30 -11.17 -15.00
C PHE A 23 -3.12 -11.77 -15.78
N CYS A 24 -3.41 -12.43 -16.90
CA CYS A 24 -2.42 -13.21 -17.66
C CYS A 24 -1.64 -12.37 -18.68
N SER A 25 -2.26 -11.35 -19.29
CA SER A 25 -1.59 -10.54 -20.33
C SER A 25 -0.66 -9.46 -19.74
N PRO A 26 0.39 -9.02 -20.46
CA PRO A 26 1.27 -7.94 -19.98
C PRO A 26 0.52 -6.65 -19.66
N LYS A 27 -0.49 -6.29 -20.47
CA LYS A 27 -1.35 -5.11 -20.22
C LYS A 27 -2.19 -5.28 -18.95
N ALA A 28 -2.75 -6.47 -18.73
CA ALA A 28 -3.52 -6.76 -17.53
C ALA A 28 -2.64 -6.71 -16.27
N GLN A 29 -1.44 -7.27 -16.34
CA GLN A 29 -0.46 -7.20 -15.25
C GLN A 29 -0.02 -5.78 -14.95
N LEU A 30 0.26 -4.97 -15.97
CA LEU A 30 0.60 -3.56 -15.77
C LEU A 30 -0.55 -2.78 -15.13
N SER A 31 -1.79 -3.03 -15.56
CA SER A 31 -2.98 -2.43 -14.94
C SER A 31 -3.11 -2.82 -13.46
N CYS A 32 -2.92 -4.10 -13.16
CA CYS A 32 -2.94 -4.64 -11.79
C CYS A 32 -1.81 -4.05 -10.93
N GLN A 33 -0.57 -4.04 -11.43
CA GLN A 33 0.60 -3.47 -10.77
C GLN A 33 0.40 -1.99 -10.41
N ASN A 34 -0.22 -1.22 -11.32
CA ASN A 34 -0.51 0.19 -11.11
C ASN A 34 -1.69 0.45 -10.15
N ALA A 35 -2.38 -0.61 -9.72
CA ALA A 35 -3.56 -0.56 -8.86
C ALA A 35 -4.62 0.42 -9.40
N THR A 36 -4.95 0.30 -10.69
CA THR A 36 -5.92 1.16 -11.38
C THR A 36 -7.35 0.96 -10.87
N ASP A 37 -7.72 -0.27 -10.49
CA ASP A 37 -9.00 -0.63 -9.89
C ASP A 37 -8.84 -0.79 -8.38
N HIS A 38 -9.36 0.18 -7.63
CA HIS A 38 -9.24 0.19 -6.17
C HIS A 38 -9.90 -1.01 -5.47
N HIS A 39 -11.03 -1.50 -5.98
CA HIS A 39 -11.75 -2.61 -5.35
C HIS A 39 -11.00 -3.92 -5.56
N LYS A 40 -10.53 -4.19 -6.79
CA LYS A 40 -9.73 -5.37 -7.08
C LYS A 40 -8.37 -5.35 -6.36
N SER A 41 -7.70 -4.20 -6.38
CA SER A 41 -6.42 -4.06 -5.65
C SER A 41 -6.58 -4.28 -4.15
N TRP A 42 -7.70 -3.86 -3.57
CA TRP A 42 -8.01 -4.14 -2.18
C TRP A 42 -8.19 -5.65 -1.91
N GLN A 43 -8.98 -6.34 -2.73
CA GLN A 43 -9.16 -7.80 -2.61
C GLN A 43 -7.84 -8.56 -2.75
N ILE A 44 -7.01 -8.17 -3.72
CA ILE A 44 -5.68 -8.75 -3.92
C ILE A 44 -4.80 -8.61 -2.68
N ILE A 45 -4.76 -7.42 -2.06
CA ILE A 45 -3.99 -7.21 -0.83
C ILE A 45 -4.57 -8.02 0.34
N GLN A 46 -5.89 -8.19 0.43
CA GLN A 46 -6.48 -9.06 1.46
C GLN A 46 -6.08 -10.52 1.27
N ILE A 47 -6.15 -11.04 0.03
CA ILE A 47 -5.71 -12.41 -0.28
C ILE A 47 -4.23 -12.57 0.07
N PHE A 48 -3.38 -11.62 -0.32
CA PHE A 48 -1.96 -11.63 -0.01
C PHE A 48 -1.71 -11.62 1.51
N LEU A 49 -2.33 -10.66 2.23
CA LEU A 49 -2.21 -10.52 3.68
C LEU A 49 -2.59 -11.82 4.38
N PHE A 50 -3.80 -12.34 4.15
CA PHE A 50 -4.26 -13.52 4.88
C PHE A 50 -3.47 -14.76 4.51
N SER A 51 -3.15 -14.97 3.23
CA SER A 51 -2.40 -16.15 2.80
C SER A 51 -1.02 -16.20 3.42
N PHE A 52 -0.26 -15.10 3.36
CA PHE A 52 1.06 -15.06 3.99
C PHE A 52 1.00 -15.07 5.51
N SER A 53 0.04 -14.40 6.14
CA SER A 53 -0.14 -14.48 7.60
C SER A 53 -0.32 -15.92 8.06
N PHE A 54 -1.12 -16.72 7.35
CA PHE A 54 -1.28 -18.14 7.70
C PHE A 54 0.03 -18.91 7.58
N GLU A 55 0.76 -18.77 6.48
CA GLU A 55 1.99 -19.53 6.27
C GLU A 55 3.13 -19.11 7.21
N LEU A 56 3.24 -17.81 7.51
CA LEU A 56 4.23 -17.29 8.47
C LEU A 56 3.92 -17.74 9.90
N LEU A 57 2.67 -17.60 10.35
CA LEU A 57 2.26 -17.98 11.70
C LEU A 57 2.28 -19.50 11.89
N GLN A 58 1.96 -20.28 10.86
CA GLN A 58 1.97 -21.75 10.93
C GLN A 58 3.34 -22.27 11.35
N GLN A 59 4.43 -21.74 10.79
CA GLN A 59 5.79 -22.15 11.17
C GLN A 59 6.09 -21.89 12.66
N TYR A 60 5.62 -20.76 13.18
CA TYR A 60 5.80 -20.46 14.61
C TYR A 60 4.94 -21.33 15.50
N VAL A 61 3.69 -21.59 15.12
CA VAL A 61 2.80 -22.49 15.86
C VAL A 61 3.38 -23.90 15.88
N ASP A 62 3.94 -24.37 14.76
CA ASP A 62 4.61 -25.67 14.68
C ASP A 62 5.88 -25.71 15.55
N TYR A 63 6.67 -24.62 15.55
CA TYR A 63 7.82 -24.47 16.44
C TYR A 63 7.42 -24.53 17.92
N ALA A 64 6.43 -23.72 18.34
CA ALA A 64 5.93 -23.68 19.71
C ALA A 64 5.38 -25.06 20.14
N ARG A 65 4.67 -25.75 19.24
CA ARG A 65 4.20 -27.12 19.48
C ARG A 65 5.35 -28.11 19.71
N ILE A 66 6.44 -28.00 18.94
CA ILE A 66 7.63 -28.84 19.12
C ILE A 66 8.32 -28.53 20.45
N GLN A 67 8.37 -27.25 20.84
CA GLN A 67 8.91 -26.81 22.14
C GLN A 67 7.95 -27.08 23.32
N GLN A 68 6.73 -27.57 23.06
CA GLN A 68 5.67 -27.74 24.05
C GLN A 68 5.28 -26.44 24.77
N GLU A 69 5.39 -25.32 24.06
CA GLU A 69 5.02 -23.99 24.54
C GLU A 69 3.70 -23.53 23.94
N PHE A 70 2.98 -22.66 24.66
CA PHE A 70 1.78 -22.03 24.13
C PHE A 70 2.17 -20.88 23.19
N PRO A 71 1.69 -20.85 21.93
CA PRO A 71 2.06 -19.80 20.99
C PRO A 71 1.44 -18.45 21.42
N THR A 72 2.30 -17.48 21.70
CA THR A 72 1.90 -16.09 22.01
C THR A 72 2.34 -15.13 20.91
N ALA A 73 1.67 -13.97 20.81
CA ALA A 73 2.07 -12.92 19.89
C ALA A 73 3.48 -12.38 20.21
N ASP A 74 3.79 -12.16 21.50
CA ASP A 74 5.11 -11.69 21.92
C ASP A 74 6.19 -12.71 21.57
N GLY A 75 5.94 -13.99 21.80
CA GLY A 75 6.87 -15.06 21.40
C GLY A 75 7.08 -15.12 19.89
N TYR A 76 6.06 -14.81 19.08
CA TYR A 76 6.21 -14.73 17.62
C TYR A 76 7.21 -13.61 17.23
N PHE A 77 7.05 -12.42 17.82
CA PHE A 77 7.94 -11.29 17.53
C PHE A 77 9.37 -11.51 18.05
N GLN A 78 9.54 -12.27 19.14
CA GLN A 78 10.86 -12.68 19.63
C GLN A 78 11.49 -13.78 18.77
N TRP A 79 10.68 -14.59 18.10
CA TRP A 79 11.14 -15.69 17.25
C TRP A 79 11.58 -15.25 15.85
N ILE A 80 10.91 -14.26 15.25
CA ILE A 80 11.20 -13.74 13.90
C ILE A 80 12.67 -13.38 13.67
N PRO A 81 13.39 -12.65 14.56
CA PRO A 81 14.78 -12.26 14.33
C PRO A 81 15.72 -13.43 14.04
N HIS A 82 15.38 -14.63 14.51
CA HIS A 82 16.18 -15.85 14.35
C HIS A 82 15.80 -16.66 13.10
N ARG A 83 14.94 -16.15 12.21
CA ARG A 83 14.46 -16.84 11.01
C ARG A 83 15.20 -16.42 9.74
N PRO A 84 15.11 -17.21 8.64
CA PRO A 84 15.65 -16.83 7.34
C PRO A 84 15.21 -15.43 6.88
N GLU A 85 16.03 -14.80 6.04
CA GLU A 85 15.85 -13.40 5.64
C GLU A 85 14.49 -13.15 4.96
N MET A 86 14.06 -14.10 4.12
CA MET A 86 12.74 -14.05 3.46
C MET A 86 11.59 -14.06 4.47
N HIS A 87 11.68 -14.88 5.52
CA HIS A 87 10.66 -14.94 6.56
C HIS A 87 10.56 -13.60 7.31
N ARG A 88 11.70 -13.01 7.66
CA ARG A 88 11.76 -11.70 8.32
C ARG A 88 11.18 -10.60 7.43
N PHE A 89 11.60 -10.56 6.17
CA PHE A 89 11.10 -9.62 5.17
C PHE A 89 9.58 -9.72 5.01
N LEU A 90 9.05 -10.93 4.81
CA LEU A 90 7.62 -11.16 4.64
C LEU A 90 6.85 -10.81 5.91
N SER A 91 7.37 -11.12 7.09
CA SER A 91 6.75 -10.76 8.37
C SER A 91 6.58 -9.24 8.50
N ASP A 92 7.63 -8.48 8.24
CA ASP A 92 7.55 -7.01 8.24
C ASP A 92 6.66 -6.48 7.11
N ALA A 93 6.69 -7.10 5.92
CA ALA A 93 5.84 -6.70 4.81
C ALA A 93 4.34 -6.87 5.13
N VAL A 94 4.01 -8.05 5.67
CA VAL A 94 2.64 -8.50 5.94
C VAL A 94 2.09 -7.82 7.20
N PHE A 95 2.79 -7.93 8.34
CA PHE A 95 2.33 -7.39 9.61
C PHE A 95 2.68 -5.91 9.79
N GLY A 96 3.75 -5.41 9.16
CA GLY A 96 4.12 -4.00 9.20
C GLY A 96 3.29 -3.15 8.24
N TYR A 97 3.18 -3.52 6.97
CA TYR A 97 2.58 -2.65 5.95
C TYR A 97 1.20 -3.10 5.45
N CYS A 98 1.00 -4.39 5.14
CA CYS A 98 -0.31 -4.89 4.69
C CYS A 98 -1.37 -4.75 5.81
N LEU A 99 -1.02 -5.17 7.04
CA LEU A 99 -1.90 -5.03 8.19
C LEU A 99 -2.15 -3.56 8.54
N ALA A 100 -1.14 -2.68 8.46
CA ALA A 100 -1.34 -1.25 8.66
C ALA A 100 -2.36 -0.67 7.67
N LEU A 101 -2.29 -1.03 6.39
CA LEU A 101 -3.31 -0.61 5.42
C LEU A 101 -4.71 -1.17 5.79
N HIS A 102 -4.78 -2.39 6.34
CA HIS A 102 -6.04 -2.97 6.79
C HIS A 102 -6.63 -2.21 7.98
N VAL A 103 -5.81 -1.88 8.98
CA VAL A 103 -6.20 -1.05 10.13
C VAL A 103 -6.60 0.35 9.67
N PHE A 104 -5.89 0.96 8.72
CA PHE A 104 -6.22 2.26 8.15
C PHE A 104 -7.65 2.27 7.56
N ARG A 105 -7.98 1.27 6.73
CA ARG A 105 -9.32 1.15 6.14
C ARG A 105 -10.39 0.87 7.20
N ALA A 106 -10.09 0.05 8.20
CA ALA A 106 -11.00 -0.22 9.31
C ALA A 106 -11.25 1.06 10.14
N GLY A 107 -10.20 1.85 10.41
CA GLY A 107 -10.29 3.13 11.11
C GLY A 107 -11.19 4.13 10.39
N ILE A 108 -11.04 4.26 9.06
CA ILE A 108 -11.94 5.10 8.23
C ILE A 108 -13.39 4.66 8.35
N ARG A 109 -13.66 3.36 8.30
CA ARG A 109 -15.03 2.82 8.35
C ARG A 109 -15.70 2.99 9.71
N ARG A 110 -14.89 3.11 10.77
CA ARG A 110 -15.34 3.15 12.17
C ARG A 110 -15.25 4.54 12.80
N ASN A 111 -14.83 5.55 12.04
CA ASN A 111 -14.50 6.86 12.61
C ASN A 111 -13.56 6.81 13.81
N ASN A 112 -12.55 5.96 13.67
CA ASN A 112 -11.49 5.82 14.66
C ASN A 112 -10.23 6.54 14.17
N SER A 113 -10.12 7.80 14.58
CA SER A 113 -8.98 8.68 14.34
C SER A 113 -7.64 8.07 14.73
N ASP A 114 -7.59 7.42 15.89
CA ASP A 114 -6.35 6.89 16.44
C ASP A 114 -5.86 5.71 15.60
N ALA A 115 -6.77 4.82 15.18
CA ALA A 115 -6.47 3.73 14.25
C ALA A 115 -5.97 4.25 12.90
N ILE A 116 -6.58 5.31 12.37
CA ILE A 116 -6.14 5.96 11.12
C ILE A 116 -4.70 6.47 11.28
N ASN A 117 -4.41 7.20 12.36
CA ASN A 117 -3.12 7.86 12.56
C ASN A 117 -2.00 6.85 12.86
N VAL A 118 -2.24 5.85 13.71
CA VAL A 118 -1.28 4.77 13.99
C VAL A 118 -0.97 3.99 12.71
N ALA A 119 -2.00 3.67 11.91
CA ALA A 119 -1.81 2.97 10.65
C ALA A 119 -1.01 3.79 9.63
N LYS A 120 -1.29 5.10 9.50
CA LYS A 120 -0.50 6.01 8.66
C LYS A 120 0.95 6.05 9.12
N ALA A 121 1.20 6.23 10.42
CA ALA A 121 2.53 6.32 10.99
C ALA A 121 3.33 5.01 10.79
N ARG A 122 2.72 3.85 11.04
CA ARG A 122 3.36 2.55 10.82
C ARG A 122 3.68 2.31 9.35
N PHE A 123 2.83 2.77 8.43
CA PHE A 123 3.02 2.59 6.99
C PHE A 123 4.01 3.58 6.37
N ALA A 124 4.08 4.80 6.90
CA ALA A 124 4.79 5.93 6.30
C ALA A 124 6.24 5.63 5.86
N PRO A 125 7.07 4.89 6.62
CA PRO A 125 8.45 4.56 6.23
C PRO A 125 8.55 3.96 4.82
N LEU A 126 7.56 3.20 4.37
CA LEU A 126 7.56 2.60 3.05
C LEU A 126 7.57 3.64 1.92
N PHE A 127 6.95 4.81 2.10
CA PHE A 127 7.01 5.89 1.11
C PHE A 127 8.43 6.43 0.93
N PHE A 128 9.22 6.46 1.99
CA PHE A 128 10.61 6.92 2.00
C PHE A 128 11.54 5.85 1.45
N GLY A 129 11.33 4.59 1.85
CA GLY A 129 12.03 3.44 1.29
C GLY A 129 11.85 3.32 -0.22
N LEU A 130 10.63 3.48 -0.73
CA LEU A 130 10.34 3.38 -2.17
C LEU A 130 10.56 4.67 -2.96
N SER A 131 11.03 5.74 -2.30
CA SER A 131 11.18 7.09 -2.85
C SER A 131 9.93 7.55 -3.59
N MET A 132 8.88 7.86 -2.83
CA MET A 132 7.57 8.27 -3.34
C MET A 132 7.24 9.73 -2.95
N PRO A 133 7.79 10.74 -3.64
CA PRO A 133 7.84 12.12 -3.17
C PRO A 133 6.48 12.74 -2.84
N PHE A 134 5.48 12.49 -3.69
CA PHE A 134 4.12 12.99 -3.46
C PHE A 134 3.53 12.48 -2.15
N TYR A 135 3.73 11.19 -1.83
CA TYR A 135 3.20 10.59 -0.60
C TYR A 135 4.04 10.95 0.63
N MET A 136 5.37 11.08 0.47
CA MET A 136 6.27 11.57 1.51
C MET A 136 5.88 12.98 1.96
N GLU A 137 5.73 13.90 1.00
CA GLU A 137 5.33 15.29 1.26
C GLU A 137 3.93 15.36 1.90
N THR A 138 2.97 14.60 1.36
CA THR A 138 1.61 14.55 1.90
C THR A 138 1.61 14.09 3.36
N PHE A 139 2.36 13.03 3.69
CA PHE A 139 2.46 12.54 5.06
C PHE A 139 3.10 13.56 6.00
N PHE A 140 4.21 14.19 5.59
CA PHE A 140 4.88 15.21 6.42
C PHE A 140 4.01 16.44 6.64
N ARG A 141 3.34 16.95 5.58
CA ARG A 141 2.41 18.07 5.70
C ARG A 141 1.27 17.75 6.66
N ASP A 142 0.60 16.62 6.48
CA ASP A 142 -0.50 16.18 7.35
C ASP A 142 -0.02 16.08 8.82
N SER A 143 1.15 15.48 9.04
CA SER A 143 1.71 15.32 10.39
C SER A 143 2.04 16.66 11.05
N VAL A 144 2.71 17.58 10.34
CA VAL A 144 3.06 18.91 10.88
C VAL A 144 1.81 19.75 11.16
N LEU A 145 0.84 19.72 10.24
CA LEU A 145 -0.42 20.45 10.41
C LEU A 145 -1.20 19.95 11.63
N ARG A 146 -1.26 18.63 11.84
CA ARG A 146 -1.92 18.03 13.01
C ARG A 146 -1.23 18.39 14.32
N THR A 147 0.11 18.35 14.36
CA THR A 147 0.86 18.72 15.58
C THR A 147 0.70 20.20 15.94
N LYS A 148 0.57 21.09 14.95
CA LYS A 148 0.37 22.54 15.18
C LYS A 148 -1.11 22.93 15.34
N CYS A 149 -2.03 21.99 15.21
CA CYS A 149 -3.45 22.27 15.20
C CYS A 149 -3.95 22.59 16.62
N PRO A 150 -4.71 23.68 16.83
CA PRO A 150 -5.40 23.93 18.10
C PRO A 150 -6.31 22.75 18.50
N PRO A 151 -6.47 22.45 19.81
CA PRO A 151 -7.27 21.33 20.28
C PRO A 151 -8.71 21.32 19.74
N GLU A 152 -9.32 22.49 19.55
CA GLU A 152 -10.68 22.64 19.03
C GLU A 152 -10.78 22.15 17.58
N LEU A 153 -9.83 22.55 16.74
CA LEU A 153 -9.75 22.11 15.35
C LEU A 153 -9.34 20.64 15.27
N LEU A 154 -8.48 20.16 16.16
CA LEU A 154 -8.10 18.75 16.22
C LEU A 154 -9.28 17.87 16.61
N ASN A 155 -10.12 18.31 17.55
CA ASN A 155 -11.37 17.65 17.90
C ASN A 155 -12.39 17.67 16.76
N PHE A 156 -12.50 18.80 16.05
CA PHE A 156 -13.30 18.88 14.83
C PHE A 156 -12.83 17.87 13.78
N LEU A 157 -11.52 17.84 13.48
CA LEU A 157 -10.93 16.89 12.54
C LEU A 157 -11.19 15.45 12.97
N LYS A 158 -10.98 15.10 14.24
CA LYS A 158 -11.26 13.74 14.75
C LYS A 158 -12.71 13.32 14.54
N LYS A 159 -13.66 14.24 14.74
CA LYS A 159 -15.09 13.95 14.53
C LYS A 159 -15.46 13.78 13.05
N HIS A 160 -14.72 14.42 12.15
CA HIS A 160 -15.09 14.55 10.73
C HIS A 160 -14.10 13.95 9.73
N GLU A 161 -12.99 13.35 10.17
CA GLU A 161 -11.98 12.79 9.26
C GLU A 161 -12.38 11.45 8.65
N SER A 162 -13.49 10.89 9.10
CA SER A 162 -14.15 9.81 8.39
C SER A 162 -15.66 9.79 8.65
N TYR A 163 -16.33 8.87 7.96
CA TYR A 163 -17.77 8.70 7.99
C TYR A 163 -18.05 7.28 8.48
N SER A 164 -18.75 7.16 9.61
CA SER A 164 -19.25 5.88 10.10
C SER A 164 -20.76 5.97 10.26
N VAL A 165 -21.47 4.97 9.73
CA VAL A 165 -22.94 4.91 9.73
C VAL A 165 -23.50 3.78 10.58
N SER A 166 -22.64 2.87 11.06
CA SER A 166 -23.09 1.63 11.70
C SER A 166 -23.34 1.78 13.20
N GLY A 167 -22.78 2.81 13.85
CA GLY A 167 -22.73 2.91 15.31
C GLY A 167 -22.09 1.68 16.00
N ASN A 168 -21.44 0.81 15.23
CA ASN A 168 -20.96 -0.50 15.64
C ASN A 168 -19.43 -0.52 15.54
N ASP A 169 -18.75 -0.71 16.67
CA ASP A 169 -17.28 -0.72 16.74
C ASP A 169 -16.64 -1.84 15.90
N CYS A 170 -17.41 -2.85 15.50
CA CYS A 170 -16.95 -4.01 14.75
C CYS A 170 -17.26 -3.94 13.24
N LYS A 171 -18.21 -3.10 12.79
CA LYS A 171 -18.64 -3.01 11.37
C LYS A 171 -18.68 -1.56 10.92
N GLY A 172 -18.36 -1.27 9.66
CA GLY A 172 -18.48 0.09 9.14
C GLY A 172 -18.39 0.14 7.62
N GLU A 173 -19.09 1.09 7.02
CA GLU A 173 -19.12 1.31 5.57
C GLU A 173 -18.28 2.53 5.21
N GLY A 174 -17.70 2.54 4.01
CA GLY A 174 -16.98 3.72 3.52
C GLY A 174 -17.97 4.81 3.09
N GLY A 175 -17.54 6.08 3.09
CA GLY A 175 -18.39 7.18 2.63
C GLY A 175 -18.88 7.02 1.18
N ASP A 176 -18.13 6.29 0.35
CA ASP A 176 -18.54 5.87 -1.00
C ASP A 176 -19.76 4.94 -1.00
N PHE A 177 -19.75 3.93 -0.12
CA PHE A 177 -20.90 3.04 0.08
C PHE A 177 -22.12 3.78 0.62
N VAL A 178 -21.91 4.73 1.54
CA VAL A 178 -22.99 5.57 2.08
C VAL A 178 -23.61 6.41 0.98
N LEU A 179 -22.79 7.06 0.16
CA LEU A 179 -23.25 7.85 -0.98
C LEU A 179 -23.94 6.98 -2.04
N GLU A 180 -23.43 5.79 -2.30
CA GLU A 180 -24.05 4.84 -3.23
C GLU A 180 -25.40 4.33 -2.70
N SER A 181 -25.48 3.99 -1.42
CA SER A 181 -26.71 3.58 -0.75
C SER A 181 -27.75 4.70 -0.78
N PHE A 182 -27.35 5.92 -0.43
CA PHE A 182 -28.20 7.10 -0.54
C PHE A 182 -28.66 7.33 -1.98
N ASN A 183 -27.76 7.23 -2.97
CA ASN A 183 -28.09 7.37 -4.38
C ASN A 183 -29.06 6.28 -4.86
N ARG A 184 -28.92 5.03 -4.39
CA ARG A 184 -29.89 3.96 -4.66
C ARG A 184 -31.27 4.31 -4.10
N ASN A 185 -31.33 4.82 -2.87
CA ASN A 185 -32.59 5.23 -2.25
C ASN A 185 -33.24 6.40 -3.00
N VAL A 186 -32.46 7.39 -3.44
CA VAL A 186 -32.96 8.48 -4.30
C VAL A 186 -33.49 7.93 -5.63
N LYS A 187 -32.74 7.03 -6.28
CA LYS A 187 -33.14 6.44 -7.57
C LYS A 187 -34.42 5.63 -7.47
N ARG A 188 -34.68 4.95 -6.35
CA ARG A 188 -35.95 4.23 -6.10
C ARG A 188 -37.17 5.16 -6.11
N LEU A 189 -36.99 6.45 -5.85
CA LEU A 189 -38.05 7.45 -5.81
C LEU A 189 -38.25 8.16 -7.14
N LEU A 190 -37.38 7.94 -8.12
CA LEU A 190 -37.51 8.55 -9.42
C LEU A 190 -38.56 7.80 -10.25
N PRO A 191 -39.40 8.52 -11.02
CA PRO A 191 -40.33 7.88 -11.94
C PRO A 191 -39.57 7.12 -13.03
N SER A 192 -40.19 6.06 -13.56
CA SER A 192 -39.66 5.31 -14.69
C SER A 192 -39.44 6.22 -15.91
N GLY A 193 -38.25 6.16 -16.51
CA GLY A 193 -37.85 6.99 -17.65
C GLY A 193 -36.65 7.89 -17.35
N LEU A 194 -36.34 8.81 -18.28
CA LEU A 194 -35.30 9.83 -18.09
C LEU A 194 -35.79 10.87 -17.07
N PRO A 195 -35.20 10.95 -15.86
CA PRO A 195 -35.67 11.90 -14.86
C PRO A 195 -35.24 13.32 -15.23
N ASN A 196 -36.17 14.28 -15.14
CA ASN A 196 -35.86 15.69 -15.28
C ASN A 196 -35.26 16.27 -13.98
N GLU A 197 -34.68 17.47 -14.06
CA GLU A 197 -34.02 18.14 -12.92
C GLU A 197 -34.95 18.31 -11.70
N GLN A 198 -36.21 18.69 -11.95
CA GLN A 198 -37.22 18.82 -10.89
C GLN A 198 -37.53 17.48 -10.20
N GLY A 199 -37.52 16.38 -10.95
CA GLY A 199 -37.67 15.02 -10.43
C GLY A 199 -36.54 14.66 -9.46
N TRP A 200 -35.30 14.94 -9.85
CA TRP A 200 -34.13 14.77 -8.97
C TRP A 200 -34.22 15.61 -7.70
N ILE A 201 -34.55 16.89 -7.82
CA ILE A 201 -34.68 17.79 -6.65
C ILE A 201 -35.77 17.28 -5.69
N ARG A 202 -36.93 16.85 -6.22
CA ARG A 202 -38.02 16.31 -5.41
C ARG A 202 -37.63 15.00 -4.73
N ALA A 203 -36.96 14.08 -5.43
CA ALA A 203 -36.51 12.81 -4.85
C ALA A 203 -35.50 13.06 -3.73
N CYS A 204 -34.46 13.87 -3.96
CA CYS A 204 -33.44 14.18 -2.97
C CYS A 204 -34.01 14.88 -1.72
N ARG A 205 -34.97 15.80 -1.87
CA ARG A 205 -35.57 16.51 -0.72
C ARG A 205 -36.49 15.63 0.14
N ASN A 206 -37.06 14.58 -0.45
CA ASN A 206 -38.07 13.75 0.22
C ASN A 206 -37.54 12.38 0.67
N VAL A 207 -36.35 11.96 0.23
CA VAL A 207 -35.82 10.60 0.48
C VAL A 207 -35.80 10.22 1.95
N GLU A 208 -35.35 11.10 2.84
CA GLU A 208 -35.29 10.82 4.28
C GLU A 208 -36.66 10.72 4.92
N ARG A 209 -37.61 11.59 4.51
CA ARG A 209 -38.98 11.57 5.04
C ARG A 209 -39.71 10.31 4.59
N LEU A 210 -39.55 9.92 3.33
CA LEU A 210 -40.16 8.72 2.78
C LEU A 210 -39.52 7.44 3.36
N ALA A 211 -38.22 7.44 3.64
CA ALA A 211 -37.56 6.34 4.33
C ALA A 211 -38.18 6.10 5.72
N LYS A 212 -38.41 7.17 6.50
CA LYS A 212 -39.09 7.09 7.81
C LYS A 212 -40.52 6.57 7.72
N VAL A 213 -41.28 7.00 6.70
CA VAL A 213 -42.64 6.49 6.46
C VAL A 213 -42.60 5.01 6.10
N ASN A 214 -41.66 4.59 5.27
CA ASN A 214 -41.50 3.19 4.89
C ASN A 214 -41.13 2.31 6.08
N GLU A 215 -40.17 2.75 6.90
CA GLU A 215 -39.78 2.06 8.15
C GLU A 215 -40.97 1.92 9.11
N TYR A 216 -41.76 3.00 9.29
CA TYR A 216 -42.97 2.97 10.09
C TYR A 216 -44.01 1.97 9.54
N MET A 217 -44.21 1.93 8.22
CA MET A 217 -45.14 1.00 7.58
C MET A 217 -44.68 -0.46 7.70
N VAL A 218 -43.39 -0.74 7.47
CA VAL A 218 -42.78 -2.07 7.64
C VAL A 218 -42.98 -2.57 9.07
N ASN A 219 -42.71 -1.72 10.06
CA ASN A 219 -42.90 -2.02 11.48
C ASN A 219 -44.37 -2.33 11.83
N ILE A 220 -45.32 -1.56 11.29
CA ILE A 220 -46.77 -1.82 11.50
C ILE A 220 -47.20 -3.15 10.87
N LEU A 221 -46.71 -3.44 9.67
CA LEU A 221 -47.11 -4.61 8.90
C LEU A 221 -46.47 -5.91 9.43
N GLY A 222 -45.60 -5.82 10.44
CA GLY A 222 -44.90 -6.98 11.01
C GLY A 222 -44.03 -7.71 9.99
N ILE A 223 -43.64 -7.03 8.93
CA ILE A 223 -42.71 -7.57 7.94
C ILE A 223 -41.36 -7.55 8.64
N SER A 224 -40.88 -8.71 9.10
CA SER A 224 -39.48 -8.85 9.48
C SER A 224 -38.65 -8.38 8.29
N ASP A 225 -37.69 -7.49 8.50
CA ASP A 225 -36.64 -7.14 7.53
C ASP A 225 -35.80 -8.40 7.23
N SER A 226 -36.41 -9.39 6.58
CA SER A 226 -35.73 -10.53 6.02
C SER A 226 -35.12 -10.02 4.74
N THR A 227 -33.87 -9.56 4.89
CA THR A 227 -33.01 -8.98 3.87
C THR A 227 -33.39 -7.55 3.49
N ASP A 228 -32.87 -6.58 4.24
CA ASP A 228 -32.10 -5.59 3.50
C ASP A 228 -31.09 -6.42 2.70
N PRO A 229 -31.05 -6.35 1.35
CA PRO A 229 -29.87 -6.73 0.63
C PRO A 229 -28.81 -5.65 0.95
N GLU A 230 -28.52 -5.45 2.25
CA GLU A 230 -27.23 -5.01 2.72
C GLU A 230 -26.28 -5.81 1.86
N TYR A 231 -25.47 -5.07 1.13
CA TYR A 231 -24.62 -5.53 0.06
C TYR A 231 -23.52 -6.44 0.65
N SER A 232 -23.91 -7.59 1.19
CA SER A 232 -23.08 -8.72 1.57
C SER A 232 -22.76 -9.53 0.32
N TYR A 233 -22.62 -8.87 -0.83
CA TYR A 233 -21.67 -9.32 -1.82
C TYR A 233 -20.25 -9.02 -1.31
N MET A 234 -19.92 -9.48 -0.09
CA MET A 234 -18.54 -9.78 0.24
C MET A 234 -18.17 -10.92 -0.68
N TYR A 235 -17.57 -10.59 -1.81
CA TYR A 235 -16.91 -11.57 -2.66
C TYR A 235 -16.07 -12.46 -1.75
N GLY A 236 -16.45 -13.73 -1.65
CA GLY A 236 -15.87 -14.65 -0.70
C GLY A 236 -14.47 -15.05 -1.13
N ILE A 237 -13.46 -14.25 -0.76
CA ILE A 237 -12.05 -14.48 -1.12
C ILE A 237 -11.42 -15.74 -0.48
N LYS A 238 -12.21 -16.59 0.19
CA LYS A 238 -11.73 -17.75 0.95
C LYS A 238 -11.08 -18.78 0.03
N ASN A 239 -11.68 -19.05 -1.12
CA ASN A 239 -11.15 -20.02 -2.07
C ASN A 239 -9.83 -19.54 -2.67
N GLU A 240 -9.73 -18.25 -3.00
CA GLU A 240 -8.54 -17.60 -3.52
C GLU A 240 -7.42 -17.58 -2.48
N ILE A 241 -7.74 -17.36 -1.19
CA ILE A 241 -6.79 -17.51 -0.09
C ILE A 241 -6.27 -18.94 -0.04
N LEU A 242 -7.14 -19.96 -0.05
CA LEU A 242 -6.71 -21.36 0.01
C LEU A 242 -5.84 -21.76 -1.18
N GLN A 243 -6.21 -21.34 -2.39
CA GLN A 243 -5.42 -21.58 -3.61
C GLN A 243 -4.06 -20.91 -3.53
N PHE A 244 -4.01 -19.64 -3.12
CA PHE A 244 -2.74 -18.91 -3.03
C PHE A 244 -1.84 -19.46 -1.93
N ARG A 245 -2.41 -19.93 -0.81
CA ARG A 245 -1.67 -20.66 0.23
C ARG A 245 -1.02 -21.93 -0.32
N SER A 246 -1.71 -22.70 -1.17
CA SER A 246 -1.10 -23.88 -1.83
C SER A 246 0.13 -23.48 -2.65
N ILE A 247 0.02 -22.40 -3.43
CA ILE A 247 1.13 -21.87 -4.24
C ILE A 247 2.32 -21.44 -3.34
N ILE A 248 2.05 -20.78 -2.21
CA ILE A 248 3.11 -20.38 -1.27
C ILE A 248 3.80 -21.62 -0.69
N LYS A 249 3.05 -22.61 -0.23
CA LYS A 249 3.60 -23.87 0.32
C LYS A 249 4.44 -24.64 -0.69
N GLU A 250 3.94 -24.79 -1.91
CA GLU A 250 4.63 -25.49 -2.99
C GLU A 250 5.97 -24.83 -3.35
N SER A 251 6.05 -23.50 -3.25
CA SER A 251 7.28 -22.75 -3.53
C SER A 251 8.35 -22.87 -2.44
N LYS A 252 7.99 -23.29 -1.22
CA LYS A 252 8.87 -23.29 -0.03
C LYS A 252 9.58 -21.96 0.23
N MET A 253 9.04 -20.85 -0.30
CA MET A 253 9.66 -19.53 -0.21
C MET A 253 9.81 -19.08 1.24
N VAL A 254 8.87 -19.44 2.11
CA VAL A 254 8.89 -19.07 3.53
C VAL A 254 9.79 -20.01 4.35
N ASP A 255 10.01 -21.25 3.89
CA ASP A 255 10.74 -22.31 4.63
C ASP A 255 12.24 -22.35 4.32
N SER A 256 12.67 -21.73 3.23
CA SER A 256 14.05 -21.85 2.73
C SER A 256 14.80 -20.52 2.83
N ASP A 257 16.14 -20.60 2.80
CA ASP A 257 17.02 -19.43 2.57
C ASP A 257 16.93 -18.92 1.12
N SER A 258 15.81 -19.15 0.45
CA SER A 258 15.60 -18.71 -0.92
C SER A 258 15.52 -17.20 -0.98
N THR A 259 16.29 -16.63 -1.90
CA THR A 259 16.23 -15.21 -2.27
C THR A 259 15.40 -15.01 -3.54
N GLU A 260 14.44 -15.90 -3.82
CA GLU A 260 13.61 -15.85 -5.02
C GLU A 260 12.15 -15.62 -4.66
N GLY A 261 11.48 -14.71 -5.39
CA GLY A 261 10.04 -14.51 -5.28
C GLY A 261 9.26 -15.68 -5.91
N LEU A 262 7.92 -15.68 -5.75
CA LEU A 262 7.04 -16.75 -6.23
C LEU A 262 7.03 -16.98 -7.76
N CYS A 263 7.65 -16.09 -8.54
CA CYS A 263 7.84 -16.25 -9.98
C CYS A 263 9.27 -16.66 -10.36
N GLY A 264 10.13 -17.03 -9.41
CA GLY A 264 11.54 -17.36 -9.62
C GLY A 264 12.44 -16.14 -9.84
N GLU A 265 11.96 -14.94 -9.52
CA GLU A 265 12.76 -13.72 -9.65
C GLU A 265 13.70 -13.56 -8.47
N LYS A 266 15.00 -13.42 -8.74
CA LYS A 266 15.98 -13.14 -7.70
C LYS A 266 15.75 -11.75 -7.09
N LEU A 267 15.51 -11.75 -5.79
CA LEU A 267 15.44 -10.56 -4.96
C LEU A 267 16.85 -10.01 -4.73
N ALA A 268 16.95 -8.70 -4.53
CA ALA A 268 18.22 -8.00 -4.32
C ALA A 268 18.59 -7.99 -2.83
N ALA A 269 19.86 -8.14 -2.48
CA ALA A 269 20.33 -8.27 -1.08
C ALA A 269 19.83 -7.16 -0.13
N GLU A 270 19.46 -5.98 -0.66
CA GLU A 270 18.90 -4.88 0.12
C GLU A 270 17.53 -5.22 0.77
N PHE A 271 16.81 -6.26 0.32
CA PHE A 271 15.51 -6.64 0.91
C PHE A 271 15.64 -7.14 2.36
N CYS A 272 16.79 -7.68 2.76
CA CYS A 272 16.98 -8.32 4.07
C CYS A 272 16.87 -7.33 5.23
N ASN A 273 17.25 -6.07 5.00
CA ASN A 273 17.18 -4.98 5.98
C ASN A 273 16.16 -3.90 5.56
N PHE A 274 15.14 -4.28 4.77
CA PHE A 274 14.31 -3.28 4.11
C PHE A 274 13.57 -2.35 5.08
N HIS A 275 13.09 -2.86 6.22
CA HIS A 275 12.37 -2.03 7.18
C HIS A 275 13.32 -1.00 7.81
N GLU A 276 14.54 -1.41 8.15
CA GLU A 276 15.57 -0.53 8.70
C GLU A 276 15.96 0.57 7.71
N VAL A 277 16.13 0.22 6.43
CA VAL A 277 16.42 1.18 5.35
C VAL A 277 15.25 2.16 5.17
N CYS A 278 14.00 1.68 5.18
CA CYS A 278 12.81 2.53 5.12
C CYS A 278 12.77 3.52 6.29
N MET A 279 13.05 3.03 7.51
CA MET A 279 13.07 3.84 8.73
C MET A 279 14.22 4.84 8.74
N LYS A 280 15.40 4.46 8.27
CA LYS A 280 16.55 5.36 8.13
C LYS A 280 16.22 6.48 7.15
N ASN A 281 15.76 6.14 5.94
CA ASN A 281 15.36 7.13 4.93
C ASN A 281 14.28 8.09 5.46
N PHE A 282 13.35 7.60 6.28
CA PHE A 282 12.35 8.44 6.93
C PHE A 282 12.98 9.41 7.94
N LYS A 283 13.87 8.94 8.82
CA LYS A 283 14.56 9.77 9.82
C LYS A 283 15.45 10.83 9.16
N ASP A 284 16.25 10.43 8.17
CA ASP A 284 17.15 11.33 7.45
C ASP A 284 16.35 12.45 6.76
N TYR A 285 15.22 12.11 6.13
CA TYR A 285 14.32 13.10 5.54
C TYR A 285 13.69 14.03 6.59
N ALA A 286 13.28 13.48 7.75
CA ALA A 286 12.71 14.26 8.85
C ALA A 286 13.72 15.29 9.38
N GLU A 287 14.97 14.87 9.57
CA GLU A 287 16.05 15.71 10.06
C GLU A 287 16.37 16.84 9.07
N GLU A 288 16.43 16.52 7.78
CA GLU A 288 16.71 17.50 6.73
C GLU A 288 15.58 18.54 6.59
N VAL A 289 14.31 18.11 6.64
CA VAL A 289 13.15 19.04 6.65
C VAL A 289 13.18 19.93 7.89
N SER A 290 13.62 19.39 9.03
CA SER A 290 13.76 20.16 10.26
C SER A 290 14.86 21.23 10.15
N LYS A 291 15.98 20.92 9.49
CA LYS A 291 17.09 21.86 9.26
C LYS A 291 16.76 22.94 8.23
N THR A 292 16.14 22.55 7.12
CA THR A 292 15.90 23.43 5.97
C THR A 292 14.59 24.19 6.05
N HIS A 293 13.69 23.80 6.97
CA HIS A 293 12.30 24.26 7.05
C HIS A 293 11.55 24.19 5.71
N SER A 294 11.99 23.31 4.81
CA SER A 294 11.50 23.24 3.44
C SER A 294 11.21 21.79 3.07
N LEU A 295 9.98 21.55 2.61
CA LEU A 295 9.59 20.29 1.99
C LEU A 295 10.15 20.29 0.56
N GLN A 296 11.47 20.18 0.41
CA GLN A 296 12.08 20.28 -0.91
C GLN A 296 11.73 19.08 -1.78
N LYS A 297 11.27 19.34 -3.02
CA LYS A 297 11.09 18.33 -4.10
C LYS A 297 12.38 17.57 -4.47
N ARG A 298 13.54 18.04 -4.02
CA ARG A 298 14.87 17.51 -4.37
C ARG A 298 15.39 16.44 -3.40
N LEU A 299 14.81 16.33 -2.21
CA LEU A 299 15.17 15.28 -1.26
C LEU A 299 14.45 13.99 -1.63
N LYS A 300 15.06 13.25 -2.54
CA LYS A 300 14.62 11.91 -2.91
C LYS A 300 15.59 10.94 -2.27
N PRO A 301 15.18 10.24 -1.20
CA PRO A 301 15.97 9.12 -0.68
C PRO A 301 16.25 8.14 -1.82
N LYS A 302 17.42 7.50 -1.80
CA LYS A 302 17.71 6.41 -2.72
C LYS A 302 16.65 5.32 -2.49
N PRO A 303 15.89 4.94 -3.53
CA PRO A 303 14.88 3.91 -3.37
C PRO A 303 15.57 2.58 -3.05
N ILE A 304 14.96 1.80 -2.15
CA ILE A 304 15.36 0.43 -1.91
C ILE A 304 15.11 -0.41 -3.16
N ILE A 305 16.07 -1.27 -3.49
CA ILE A 305 15.98 -2.18 -4.62
C ILE A 305 15.52 -3.54 -4.08
N ILE A 306 14.37 -4.02 -4.54
CA ILE A 306 13.79 -5.27 -4.04
C ILE A 306 14.11 -6.44 -4.97
N SER A 307 14.19 -6.20 -6.27
CA SER A 307 14.49 -7.22 -7.27
C SER A 307 15.66 -6.80 -8.15
N LYS A 308 16.37 -7.79 -8.74
CA LYS A 308 17.39 -7.51 -9.74
C LYS A 308 16.85 -6.76 -10.96
N LYS A 309 15.56 -6.93 -11.29
CA LYS A 309 14.91 -6.13 -12.34
C LYS A 309 14.82 -4.66 -11.97
N GLN A 310 14.43 -4.36 -10.73
CA GLN A 310 14.43 -3.00 -10.22
C GLN A 310 15.86 -2.44 -10.17
N GLN A 311 16.85 -3.27 -9.85
CA GLN A 311 18.26 -2.90 -9.89
C GLN A 311 18.66 -2.44 -11.29
N ILE A 312 18.43 -3.28 -12.30
CA ILE A 312 18.73 -2.99 -13.70
C ILE A 312 18.00 -1.74 -14.19
N ILE A 313 16.72 -1.55 -13.80
CA ILE A 313 15.95 -0.35 -14.16
C ILE A 313 16.55 0.90 -13.49
N SER A 314 16.94 0.79 -12.21
CA SER A 314 17.59 1.89 -11.48
C SER A 314 18.98 2.21 -12.04
N GLU A 315 19.68 1.22 -12.60
CA GLU A 315 20.96 1.37 -13.28
C GLU A 315 20.78 1.79 -14.74
N ASN A 316 19.56 1.69 -15.30
CA ASN A 316 19.27 2.10 -16.65
C ASN A 316 19.26 3.64 -16.75
N TYR A 317 20.44 4.16 -17.08
CA TYR A 317 20.80 5.57 -17.20
C TYR A 317 19.89 6.40 -18.12
N LEU A 318 19.09 5.75 -18.96
CA LEU A 318 18.07 6.39 -19.79
C LEU A 318 16.96 7.06 -18.95
N SER A 319 16.70 6.57 -17.74
CA SER A 319 15.67 7.12 -16.84
C SER A 319 16.14 8.32 -16.02
N PHE A 320 17.45 8.49 -15.82
CA PHE A 320 18.01 9.58 -15.01
C PHE A 320 17.93 10.94 -15.69
N THR A 321 17.79 11.99 -14.91
CA THR A 321 17.96 13.36 -15.40
C THR A 321 19.42 13.63 -15.73
N LYS A 322 19.68 14.67 -16.54
CA LYS A 322 21.05 15.09 -16.88
C LYS A 322 21.88 15.41 -15.64
N GLU A 323 21.28 16.00 -14.61
CA GLU A 323 21.98 16.37 -13.38
C GLU A 323 22.30 15.15 -12.52
N GLU A 324 21.37 14.20 -12.35
CA GLU A 324 21.63 12.94 -11.65
C GLU A 324 22.76 12.13 -12.30
N LEU A 325 22.84 12.14 -13.64
CA LEU A 325 23.94 11.51 -14.37
C LEU A 325 25.29 12.20 -14.12
N LYS A 326 25.31 13.54 -14.05
CA LYS A 326 26.53 14.30 -13.76
C LYS A 326 27.04 14.02 -12.36
N THR A 327 26.16 14.05 -11.36
CA THR A 327 26.51 13.76 -9.97
C THR A 327 27.15 12.38 -9.84
N LYS A 328 26.56 11.35 -10.47
CA LYS A 328 27.13 9.99 -10.47
C LYS A 328 28.51 9.88 -11.12
N ILE A 329 28.77 10.67 -12.16
CA ILE A 329 30.08 10.72 -12.84
C ILE A 329 31.10 11.47 -11.97
N GLU A 330 30.68 12.54 -11.30
CA GLU A 330 31.54 13.34 -10.41
C GLU A 330 31.88 12.61 -9.10
N GLU A 331 31.02 11.67 -8.66
CA GLU A 331 31.28 10.74 -7.55
C GLU A 331 32.27 9.62 -7.93
N HIS A 332 32.49 9.33 -9.22
CA HIS A 332 33.49 8.36 -9.66
C HIS A 332 34.90 8.97 -9.65
N SER A 333 35.86 8.22 -9.11
CA SER A 333 37.28 8.58 -9.22
C SER A 333 37.74 8.43 -10.67
N MET A 334 38.13 9.52 -11.31
CA MET A 334 38.57 9.55 -12.71
C MET A 334 39.99 10.11 -12.84
N GLY A 335 40.80 9.49 -13.72
CA GLY A 335 42.10 10.02 -14.13
C GLY A 335 42.00 11.32 -14.95
N ASP A 336 43.11 12.05 -15.06
CA ASP A 336 43.14 13.39 -15.67
C ASP A 336 42.69 13.44 -17.13
N THR A 337 42.93 12.35 -17.88
CA THR A 337 42.50 12.22 -19.28
C THR A 337 40.97 12.15 -19.39
N LYS A 338 40.33 11.33 -18.56
CA LYS A 338 38.86 11.19 -18.48
C LYS A 338 38.19 12.45 -17.92
N LYS A 339 38.85 13.16 -16.98
CA LYS A 339 38.37 14.47 -16.51
C LYS A 339 38.29 15.49 -17.64
N LYS A 340 39.30 15.56 -18.52
CA LYS A 340 39.29 16.47 -19.68
C LYS A 340 38.19 16.11 -20.69
N GLU A 341 37.96 14.81 -20.91
CA GLU A 341 36.88 14.30 -21.75
C GLU A 341 35.50 14.63 -21.17
N TRP A 342 35.33 14.45 -19.85
CA TRP A 342 34.12 14.82 -19.13
C TRP A 342 33.79 16.31 -19.25
N GLN A 343 34.78 17.21 -19.16
CA GLN A 343 34.55 18.65 -19.31
C GLN A 343 33.95 19.03 -20.68
N LYS A 344 34.24 18.25 -21.72
CA LYS A 344 33.68 18.44 -23.07
C LYS A 344 32.26 17.87 -23.16
N ILE A 345 32.02 16.71 -22.54
CA ILE A 345 30.75 15.98 -22.65
C ILE A 345 29.66 16.50 -21.69
N LYS A 346 30.03 17.08 -20.54
CA LYS A 346 29.07 17.50 -19.50
C LYS A 346 28.04 18.54 -19.94
N LYS A 347 28.35 19.32 -20.99
CA LYS A 347 27.43 20.29 -21.61
C LYS A 347 26.63 19.71 -22.79
N GLY A 348 27.00 18.51 -23.26
CA GLY A 348 26.46 17.84 -24.44
C GLY A 348 25.10 17.17 -24.22
N LYS A 349 24.63 16.37 -25.20
CA LYS A 349 23.33 15.67 -25.14
C LYS A 349 23.34 14.58 -24.05
N LYS A 350 22.15 14.25 -23.53
CA LYS A 350 21.96 13.23 -22.47
C LYS A 350 22.56 11.87 -22.86
N GLU A 351 22.38 11.46 -24.12
CA GLU A 351 22.96 10.22 -24.67
C GLU A 351 24.48 10.16 -24.56
N GLY A 352 25.18 11.29 -24.83
CA GLY A 352 26.63 11.36 -24.69
C GLY A 352 27.11 11.21 -23.24
N ILE A 353 26.35 11.75 -22.28
CA ILE A 353 26.63 11.60 -20.85
C ILE A 353 26.40 10.14 -20.40
N ILE A 354 25.34 9.50 -20.91
CA ILE A 354 25.04 8.09 -20.62
C ILE A 354 26.16 7.18 -21.15
N ASN A 355 26.61 7.41 -22.39
CA ASN A 355 27.67 6.60 -22.98
C ASN A 355 28.99 6.76 -22.22
N PHE A 356 29.33 7.99 -21.83
CA PHE A 356 30.52 8.26 -21.01
C PHE A 356 30.48 7.54 -19.65
N LEU A 357 29.33 7.55 -18.97
CA LEU A 357 29.16 6.82 -17.70
C LEU A 357 29.27 5.29 -17.89
N LYS A 358 28.75 4.75 -19.00
CA LYS A 358 28.90 3.32 -19.32
C LYS A 358 30.36 2.96 -19.60
N ASP A 359 31.13 3.84 -20.24
CA ASP A 359 32.54 3.60 -20.52
C ASP A 359 33.40 3.67 -19.25
N LEU A 360 33.06 4.57 -18.31
CA LEU A 360 33.70 4.65 -16.99
C LEU A 360 33.51 3.42 -16.11
N GLN A 361 32.46 2.63 -16.34
CA GLN A 361 32.16 1.44 -15.54
C GLN A 361 32.73 0.14 -16.12
N LYS A 362 33.36 0.21 -17.29
CA LYS A 362 34.06 -0.93 -17.92
C LYS A 362 35.55 -0.96 -17.58
N GLU A 363 36.09 0.13 -17.04
CA GLU A 363 37.40 0.23 -16.41
C GLU A 363 37.28 -0.12 -14.92
#